data_AF-A0A059XCI9-F1
#
_entry.id   AF-A0A059XCI9-F1
#
_cell.length_a   1.000
_cell.length_b   1.000
_cell.length_c   1.000
_cell.angle_alpha   90.00
_cell.angle_beta   90.00
_cell.angle_gamma   90.00
#
_symmetry.space_group_name_H-M   'P 1'
#
loop_
_entity.id
_entity.type
_entity.pdbx_description
1 polymer ?
#
loop_
_entity_poly.entity_id
_entity_poly.type
_entity_poly.pdbx_seq_one_letter_code
_entity_poly.pdbx_strand_id
1 'polypeptide(L)'
;MAALRRNALVLMAFLILSVAFTWPLARNLDRAVAYAGDPYVNIWVLDWDWYATFHNPLRLFHANAFHPAKYSLAFTENLYGIALFLMPFRALGASPITAYNIALILGFALSGFGAHLLGHRLTGSTTAGFAAGLF
;
A
#
# COMPACT_ATOMS: atom_id res chain seq x y z
N MET A 1 -0.65 -26.23 -13.53
CA MET A 1 -0.97 -25.06 -14.40
C MET A 1 -2.35 -24.46 -14.13
N ALA A 2 -3.43 -25.24 -13.99
CA ALA A 2 -4.79 -24.70 -13.78
C ALA A 2 -4.95 -23.82 -12.50
N ALA A 3 -4.35 -24.22 -11.37
CA ALA A 3 -4.42 -23.44 -10.13
C ALA A 3 -3.70 -22.09 -10.22
N LEU A 4 -2.53 -22.04 -10.87
CA LEU A 4 -1.79 -20.80 -11.09
C LEU A 4 -2.60 -19.83 -11.96
N ARG A 5 -3.19 -20.32 -13.05
CA ARG A 5 -4.06 -19.53 -13.93
C ARG A 5 -5.26 -18.96 -13.17
N ARG A 6 -5.91 -19.77 -12.32
CA ARG A 6 -7.04 -19.33 -11.49
C ARG A 6 -6.62 -18.22 -10.53
N ASN A 7 -5.53 -18.40 -9.79
CA ASN A 7 -5.07 -17.41 -8.81
C ASN A 7 -4.67 -16.10 -9.49
N ALA A 8 -4.04 -16.17 -10.66
CA ALA A 8 -3.72 -14.98 -11.45
C ALA A 8 -5.00 -14.22 -11.90
N LEU A 9 -6.04 -14.94 -12.33
CA LEU A 9 -7.32 -14.32 -12.69
C LEU A 9 -8.01 -13.68 -11.47
N VAL A 10 -7.96 -14.32 -10.31
CA VAL A 10 -8.56 -13.77 -9.08
C VAL A 10 -7.79 -12.53 -8.60
N LEU A 11 -6.46 -12.55 -8.65
CA LEU A 11 -5.63 -11.37 -8.35
C LEU A 11 -5.94 -10.23 -9.32
N MET A 12 -6.08 -10.51 -10.62
CA MET A 12 -6.46 -9.52 -11.63
C MET A 12 -7.86 -8.95 -11.36
N ALA A 13 -8.82 -9.80 -10.95
CA ALA A 13 -10.15 -9.36 -10.58
C ALA A 13 -10.11 -8.41 -9.37
N PHE A 14 -9.34 -8.74 -8.33
CA PHE A 14 -9.17 -7.84 -7.19
C PHE A 14 -8.45 -6.55 -7.55
N LEU A 15 -7.46 -6.55 -8.44
CA LEU A 15 -6.85 -5.33 -8.96
C LEU A 15 -7.86 -4.42 -9.66
N ILE A 16 -8.73 -4.99 -10.50
CA ILE A 16 -9.81 -4.25 -11.17
C ILE A 16 -10.79 -3.68 -10.15
N LEU A 17 -11.20 -4.49 -9.17
CA LEU A 17 -12.10 -4.06 -8.10
C LEU A 17 -11.47 -2.94 -7.25
N SER A 18 -10.18 -3.02 -6.92
CA SER A 18 -9.47 -1.96 -6.19
C SER A 18 -9.45 -0.66 -6.98
N VAL A 19 -9.18 -0.71 -8.29
CA VAL A 19 -9.21 0.48 -9.16
C VAL A 19 -10.63 1.05 -9.25
N ALA A 20 -11.65 0.19 -9.37
CA ALA A 20 -13.05 0.63 -9.43
C ALA A 20 -13.53 1.24 -8.12
N PHE A 21 -13.21 0.60 -6.99
CA PHE A 21 -13.57 1.05 -5.64
C PHE A 21 -12.89 2.36 -5.27
N THR A 22 -11.63 2.53 -5.68
CA THR A 22 -10.86 3.76 -5.43
C THR A 22 -11.05 4.81 -6.53
N TRP A 23 -11.92 4.59 -7.52
CA TRP A 23 -12.12 5.54 -8.61
C TRP A 23 -12.56 6.93 -8.07
N PRO A 24 -11.97 8.06 -8.52
CA PRO A 24 -11.09 8.23 -9.67
C PRO A 24 -9.58 8.28 -9.34
N LEU A 25 -9.12 7.62 -8.28
CA LEU A 25 -7.73 7.71 -7.81
C LEU A 25 -6.71 7.30 -8.87
N ALA A 26 -6.96 6.20 -9.60
CA ALA A 26 -6.06 5.75 -10.66
C ALA A 26 -5.86 6.79 -11.78
N ARG A 27 -6.83 7.69 -12.01
CA ARG A 27 -6.73 8.80 -12.96
C ARG A 27 -5.97 10.01 -12.41
N ASN A 28 -5.91 10.14 -11.08
CA ASN A 28 -5.29 11.27 -10.38
C ASN A 28 -4.15 10.81 -9.48
N LEU A 29 -3.46 9.74 -9.89
CA LEU A 29 -2.51 8.98 -9.09
C LEU A 29 -1.37 9.84 -8.53
N ASP A 30 -1.00 10.91 -9.24
CA ASP A 30 0.12 11.79 -8.94
C ASP A 30 -0.24 13.04 -8.12
N ARG A 31 -1.54 13.36 -8.02
CA ARG A 31 -2.00 14.68 -7.56
C ARG A 31 -3.14 14.68 -6.56
N ALA A 32 -3.81 13.55 -6.35
CA ALA A 32 -4.94 13.46 -5.43
C ALA A 32 -4.78 12.30 -4.45
N VAL A 33 -5.46 12.44 -3.31
CA VAL A 33 -5.66 11.42 -2.29
C VAL A 33 -7.14 11.34 -1.97
N ALA A 34 -7.57 10.30 -1.26
CA ALA A 34 -8.98 10.06 -0.96
C ALA A 34 -9.66 11.22 -0.21
N TYR A 35 -8.94 11.84 0.74
CA TYR A 35 -9.42 12.98 1.52
C TYR A 35 -8.25 13.72 2.19
N ALA A 36 -8.51 14.90 2.75
CA ALA A 36 -7.52 15.65 3.51
C ALA A 36 -7.39 15.11 4.95
N GLY A 37 -6.16 14.87 5.41
CA GLY A 37 -5.88 14.35 6.75
C GLY A 37 -4.87 13.21 6.68
N ASP A 38 -5.27 12.02 7.12
CA ASP A 38 -4.41 10.84 7.28
C ASP A 38 -3.58 10.46 6.05
N PRO A 39 -4.09 10.55 4.79
CA PRO A 39 -3.26 10.23 3.64
C PRO A 39 -1.96 11.02 3.57
N TYR A 40 -1.97 12.31 3.97
CA TYR A 40 -0.76 13.12 3.96
C TYR A 40 0.23 12.73 5.05
N VAL A 41 -0.26 12.27 6.22
CA VAL A 41 0.61 11.71 7.27
C VAL A 41 1.26 10.43 6.77
N ASN A 42 0.51 9.52 6.16
CA ASN A 42 1.05 8.28 5.61
C ASN A 42 2.04 8.53 4.45
N ILE A 43 1.76 9.49 3.57
CA ILE A 43 2.70 9.94 2.54
C ILE A 43 3.99 10.43 3.17
N TRP A 44 3.90 11.26 4.20
CA TRP A 44 5.07 11.77 4.91
C TRP A 44 5.87 10.64 5.58
N VAL A 45 5.22 9.69 6.25
CA VAL A 45 5.88 8.51 6.84
C VAL A 45 6.64 7.72 5.78
N LEU A 46 5.96 7.31 4.69
CA LEU A 46 6.55 6.49 3.64
C LEU A 46 7.70 7.20 2.91
N ASP A 47 7.58 8.50 2.69
CA ASP A 47 8.65 9.28 2.06
C ASP A 47 9.81 9.55 3.01
N TRP A 48 9.53 9.74 4.30
CA TRP A 48 10.56 9.84 5.34
C TRP A 48 11.35 8.54 5.45
N ASP A 49 10.70 7.39 5.43
CA ASP A 49 11.37 6.09 5.44
C ASP A 49 12.32 5.95 4.26
N TRP A 50 11.85 6.23 3.04
CA TRP A 50 12.69 6.28 1.85
C TRP A 50 13.88 7.23 2.07
N TYR A 51 13.63 8.48 2.50
CA TYR A 51 14.68 9.46 2.72
C TYR A 51 15.71 8.97 3.75
N ALA A 52 15.27 8.54 4.93
CA ALA A 52 16.11 8.12 6.02
C ALA A 52 16.95 6.89 5.66
N THR A 53 16.39 5.91 4.95
CA THR A 53 17.12 4.72 4.51
C THR A 53 18.35 5.08 3.68
N PHE A 54 18.24 6.06 2.77
CA PHE A 54 19.32 6.41 1.85
C PHE A 54 20.22 7.56 2.32
N HIS A 55 19.82 8.33 3.34
CA HIS A 55 20.60 9.45 3.85
C HIS A 55 21.18 9.21 5.26
N ASN A 56 20.41 8.61 6.17
CA ASN A 56 20.87 8.30 7.54
C ASN A 56 20.04 7.19 8.20
N PRO A 57 20.31 5.91 7.90
CA PRO A 57 19.44 4.79 8.31
C PRO A 57 19.40 4.60 9.83
N LEU A 58 20.46 4.97 10.55
CA LEU A 58 20.52 4.90 12.02
C LEU A 58 19.62 5.95 12.69
N ARG A 59 19.12 6.92 11.93
CA ARG A 59 18.25 8.00 12.40
C ARG A 59 16.82 7.88 11.89
N LEU A 60 16.38 6.69 11.47
CA LEU A 60 15.03 6.44 10.97
C LEU A 60 13.95 7.10 11.84
N PHE A 61 14.01 6.92 13.17
CA PHE A 61 12.97 7.50 14.03
C PHE A 61 13.03 9.02 14.21
N HIS A 62 14.14 9.69 13.84
CA HIS A 62 14.34 11.12 14.02
C HIS A 62 13.74 11.95 12.88
N ALA A 63 12.44 11.75 12.62
CA ALA A 63 11.72 12.48 11.60
C ALA A 63 11.58 13.97 11.90
N ASN A 64 11.15 14.74 10.90
CA ASN A 64 11.12 16.20 10.92
C ASN A 64 9.81 16.79 11.44
N ALA A 65 8.98 16.00 12.13
CA ALA A 65 7.71 16.47 12.68
C ALA A 65 7.88 16.99 14.13
N PHE A 66 7.04 17.93 14.52
CA PHE A 66 6.92 18.42 15.91
C PHE A 66 8.20 18.99 16.53
N HIS A 67 9.03 19.70 15.76
CA HIS A 67 10.24 20.33 16.29
C HIS A 67 9.94 21.13 17.59
N PRO A 68 10.71 20.95 18.68
CA PRO A 68 12.00 20.25 18.81
C PRO A 68 11.91 18.78 19.31
N ALA A 69 10.74 18.14 19.23
CA ALA A 69 10.58 16.76 19.67
C ALA A 69 11.55 15.81 18.96
N LYS A 70 12.05 14.82 19.70
CA LYS A 70 12.89 13.74 19.16
C LYS A 70 12.03 12.51 18.87
N TYR A 71 12.50 11.67 17.97
CA TYR A 71 11.87 10.41 17.61
C TYR A 71 10.44 10.55 17.05
N SER A 72 10.16 11.63 16.31
CA SER A 72 8.79 11.97 15.92
C SER A 72 8.11 10.92 15.03
N LEU A 73 8.87 10.04 14.36
CA LEU A 73 8.30 8.91 13.63
C LEU A 73 7.66 7.87 14.58
N ALA A 74 8.17 7.75 15.81
CA ALA A 74 7.64 6.82 16.81
C ALA A 74 6.28 7.26 17.38
N PHE A 75 5.80 8.46 17.03
CA PHE A 75 4.48 8.96 17.44
C PHE A 75 3.36 8.49 16.48
N THR A 76 3.69 7.75 15.43
CA THR A 76 2.77 7.18 14.44
C THR A 76 3.26 5.79 14.01
N GLU A 77 2.51 5.10 13.17
CA GLU A 77 2.96 3.89 12.51
C GLU A 77 4.16 4.21 11.61
N ASN A 78 5.26 3.45 11.76
CA ASN A 78 6.44 3.70 10.95
C ASN A 78 6.29 3.25 9.49
N LEU A 79 5.34 2.38 9.15
CA LEU A 79 5.08 1.85 7.79
C LEU A 79 6.31 1.33 7.00
N TYR A 80 7.44 1.06 7.65
CA TYR A 80 8.70 0.75 6.97
C TYR A 80 8.62 -0.52 6.10
N GLY A 81 7.83 -1.50 6.54
CA GLY A 81 7.57 -2.72 5.75
C GLY A 81 6.83 -2.45 4.43
N ILE A 82 5.98 -1.42 4.39
CA ILE A 82 5.32 -0.97 3.16
C ILE A 82 6.30 -0.13 2.35
N ALA A 83 7.01 0.81 2.99
CA ALA A 83 7.98 1.69 2.34
C ALA A 83 9.02 0.91 1.52
N LEU A 84 9.47 -0.25 2.03
CA LEU A 84 10.42 -1.14 1.33
C LEU A 84 9.97 -1.51 -0.10
N PHE A 85 8.68 -1.80 -0.30
CA PHE A 85 8.13 -2.10 -1.62
C PHE A 85 7.94 -0.85 -2.49
N LEU A 86 7.90 0.33 -1.89
CA LEU A 86 7.76 1.62 -2.57
C LEU A 86 9.11 2.24 -2.96
N MET A 87 10.20 1.83 -2.30
CA MET A 87 11.55 2.33 -2.57
C MET A 87 11.93 2.26 -4.06
N PRO A 88 11.70 1.15 -4.80
CA PRO A 88 12.00 1.11 -6.23
C PRO A 88 11.23 2.15 -7.04
N PHE A 89 9.96 2.42 -6.69
CA PHE A 89 9.16 3.44 -7.37
C PHE A 89 9.70 4.85 -7.11
N ARG A 90 10.10 5.15 -5.86
CA ARG A 90 10.75 6.42 -5.51
C ARG A 90 12.10 6.58 -6.21
N ALA A 91 12.90 5.51 -6.28
CA ALA A 91 14.17 5.48 -7.01
C ALA A 91 14.01 5.76 -8.51
N LEU A 92 12.91 5.29 -9.10
CA LEU A 92 12.54 5.52 -10.50
C LEU A 92 11.88 6.89 -10.75
N GLY A 93 11.75 7.73 -9.72
CA GLY A 93 11.25 9.11 -9.85
C GLY A 93 9.75 9.28 -9.61
N ALA A 94 9.01 8.26 -9.17
CA ALA A 94 7.61 8.42 -8.78
C ALA A 94 7.49 9.41 -7.62
N SER A 95 6.52 10.34 -7.64
CA SER A 95 6.30 11.27 -6.52
C SER A 95 5.87 10.53 -5.23
N PRO A 96 6.02 11.13 -4.03
CA PRO A 96 5.53 10.54 -2.78
C PRO A 96 4.04 10.16 -2.85
N ILE A 97 3.22 11.04 -3.45
CA ILE A 97 1.78 10.83 -3.66
C ILE A 97 1.55 9.62 -4.57
N THR A 98 2.30 9.53 -5.68
CA THR A 98 2.20 8.41 -6.62
C THR A 98 2.54 7.08 -5.94
N ALA A 99 3.64 7.03 -5.20
CA ALA A 99 4.08 5.84 -4.49
C ALA A 99 3.05 5.40 -3.44
N TYR A 100 2.51 6.33 -2.65
CA TYR A 100 1.44 6.05 -1.69
C TYR A 100 0.17 5.52 -2.37
N ASN A 101 -0.27 6.13 -3.47
CA ASN A 101 -1.49 5.70 -4.16
C ASN A 101 -1.33 4.32 -4.82
N ILE A 102 -0.13 4.00 -5.34
CA ILE A 102 0.20 2.64 -5.79
C ILE A 102 0.09 1.66 -4.61
N ALA A 103 0.65 2.00 -3.45
CA ALA A 103 0.56 1.19 -2.24
C ALA A 103 -0.89 0.94 -1.83
N LEU A 104 -1.74 1.97 -1.93
CA LEU A 104 -3.16 1.89 -1.55
C LEU A 104 -3.91 0.92 -2.48
N ILE A 105 -3.78 1.08 -3.80
CA ILE A 105 -4.45 0.20 -4.79
C ILE A 105 -3.96 -1.25 -4.65
N LEU A 106 -2.64 -1.45 -4.54
CA LEU A 106 -2.08 -2.79 -4.34
C LEU A 106 -2.48 -3.38 -2.98
N GLY A 107 -2.58 -2.56 -1.94
CA GLY A 107 -2.99 -2.97 -0.60
C GLY A 107 -4.39 -3.56 -0.58
N PHE A 108 -5.36 -2.90 -1.24
CA PHE A 108 -6.71 -3.46 -1.42
C PHE A 108 -6.67 -4.77 -2.22
N ALA A 109 -5.96 -4.79 -3.33
CA ALA A 109 -5.94 -5.95 -4.23
C ALA A 109 -5.32 -7.19 -3.56
N LEU A 110 -4.18 -7.01 -2.88
CA LEU A 110 -3.46 -8.06 -2.18
C LEU A 110 -4.20 -8.51 -0.91
N SER A 111 -4.88 -7.61 -0.21
CA SER A 111 -5.73 -7.96 0.93
C SER A 111 -6.91 -8.83 0.48
N GLY A 112 -7.65 -8.42 -0.56
CA GLY A 112 -8.75 -9.21 -1.12
C GLY A 112 -8.27 -10.56 -1.66
N PHE A 113 -7.14 -10.58 -2.38
CA PHE A 113 -6.54 -11.82 -2.85
C PHE A 113 -6.09 -12.74 -1.71
N GLY A 114 -5.46 -12.19 -0.66
CA GLY A 114 -5.04 -12.95 0.52
C GLY A 114 -6.23 -13.57 1.26
N ALA A 115 -7.30 -12.81 1.44
CA ALA A 115 -8.55 -13.29 2.01
C ALA A 115 -9.20 -14.37 1.13
N HIS A 116 -9.11 -14.25 -0.20
CA HIS A 116 -9.52 -15.31 -1.11
C HIS A 116 -8.73 -16.61 -0.93
N LEU A 117 -7.40 -16.52 -0.85
CA LEU A 117 -6.57 -17.70 -0.62
C LEU A 117 -6.91 -18.38 0.70
N LEU A 118 -7.13 -17.59 1.75
CA LEU A 118 -7.55 -18.11 3.06
C LEU A 118 -8.93 -18.77 2.99
N GLY A 119 -9.94 -18.10 2.43
CA GLY A 119 -11.29 -18.63 2.30
C GLY A 119 -11.35 -19.90 1.44
N HIS A 120 -10.57 -19.94 0.34
CA HIS A 120 -10.43 -21.15 -0.46
C HIS A 120 -9.74 -22.27 0.31
N ARG A 121 -8.70 -21.97 1.10
CA ARG A 121 -7.98 -22.96 1.90
C ARG A 121 -8.86 -23.62 2.95
N LEU A 122 -9.79 -22.87 3.54
CA LEU A 122 -10.72 -23.32 4.57
C LEU A 122 -11.92 -24.08 4.02
N THR A 123 -12.44 -23.69 2.85
CA THR A 123 -13.71 -24.23 2.32
C THR A 123 -13.54 -25.19 1.14
N GLY A 124 -12.39 -25.18 0.47
CA GLY A 124 -12.18 -25.84 -0.82
C GLY A 124 -12.92 -25.17 -2.00
N SER A 125 -13.73 -24.13 -1.75
CA SER A 125 -14.54 -23.45 -2.77
C SER A 125 -13.88 -22.18 -3.27
N THR A 126 -13.80 -22.02 -4.60
CA THR A 126 -13.25 -20.79 -5.21
C THR A 126 -14.20 -19.61 -5.01
N THR A 127 -15.51 -19.86 -5.06
CA THR A 127 -16.54 -18.81 -4.90
C THR A 127 -16.61 -18.33 -3.46
N ALA A 128 -16.54 -19.23 -2.48
CA ALA A 128 -16.48 -18.85 -1.07
C ALA A 128 -15.20 -18.07 -0.75
N GLY A 129 -14.05 -18.48 -1.32
CA GLY A 129 -12.83 -17.70 -1.27
C GLY A 129 -13.02 -16.30 -1.86
N PHE A 130 -13.57 -16.19 -3.07
CA PHE A 130 -13.76 -14.89 -3.71
C PHE A 130 -14.66 -13.96 -2.88
N ALA A 131 -15.76 -14.50 -2.34
CA ALA A 131 -16.65 -13.76 -1.44
C ALA A 131 -15.94 -13.29 -0.18
N ALA A 132 -15.02 -14.09 0.39
CA ALA A 132 -14.25 -13.71 1.58
C ALA A 132 -13.29 -12.53 1.35
N GLY A 133 -12.87 -12.29 0.11
CA GLY A 133 -11.97 -11.19 -0.25
C GLY A 133 -12.66 -9.94 -0.79
N LEU A 134 -13.98 -9.98 -0.98
CA LEU A 134 -14.74 -8.85 -1.51
C LEU A 134 -14.87 -7.76 -0.44
N PHE A 135 -14.60 -6.50 -0.83
CA PHE A 135 -14.71 -5.29 -0.02
C PHE A 135 -15.60 -4.27 -0.72
#